data_AF-A0A497S4H9-F1
#
_entry.id   AF-A0A497S4H9-F1
#
_cell.length_a   1.000
_cell.length_b   1.000
_cell.length_c   1.000
_cell.angle_alpha   90.00
_cell.angle_beta   90.00
_cell.angle_gamma   90.00
#
_symmetry.space_group_name_H-M   'P 1'
#
loop_
_entity.id
_entity.type
_entity.pdbx_description
1 polymer ?
#
loop_
_entity_poly.entity_id
_entity_poly.type
_entity_poly.pdbx_seq_one_letter_code
_entity_poly.pdbx_strand_id
1 'polypeptide(L)'
;MKPILQVALDFVNLKRAIQVARESVEGGADWIEVGTPLIKAEGLNSVRKFRELFPGHKIVADMKTLDVGRCEVEIAAKSGADVVVIMGVADDSTIREAVDAGRNYGAEIMVDLMNIDNMEKRAIELEKMGVDYICVHISIDQQMSGINAIEELKKISKSVKIPIAIAGGINSETAVEAVKAGASIIIVGGAIIKAENARVAAERIKRAIEEGVPIKSRLYKKYTNPLDVFRRVSTANISDAMHRSGYIEGIKPVAGVEIGTRMVGRAVTVRTYPGDWAKPVEAIDVANRGDVIVIDAGGTGNAIWGELASQSCLRKGISGVVINGSVRDIEDIRKMEFPVFSRNVKSAAGEPKGFGEINVPIRISGQLIRPGDYVIGDLDGVVVVPKERAVEIANRAMDILEKENRIREEIRRGGTLSSIIELKKWERRL
;
A
#
# COMPACT_ATOMS: atom_id res chain seq x y z
N MET A 1 -21.41 -15.36 -19.87
CA MET A 1 -21.74 -15.35 -18.42
C MET A 1 -21.94 -13.90 -18.00
N LYS A 2 -22.88 -13.58 -17.10
CA LYS A 2 -22.91 -12.24 -16.49
C LYS A 2 -21.67 -12.10 -15.58
N PRO A 3 -20.91 -11.00 -15.63
CA PRO A 3 -19.74 -10.85 -14.78
C PRO A 3 -20.09 -10.91 -13.29
N ILE A 4 -19.25 -11.63 -12.55
CA ILE A 4 -19.37 -11.86 -11.11
C ILE A 4 -18.49 -10.86 -10.36
N LEU A 5 -19.02 -10.27 -9.29
CA LEU A 5 -18.24 -9.56 -8.28
C LEU A 5 -17.94 -10.52 -7.13
N GLN A 6 -16.67 -10.88 -6.98
CA GLN A 6 -16.15 -11.66 -5.86
C GLN A 6 -15.47 -10.72 -4.86
N VAL A 7 -15.87 -10.76 -3.59
CA VAL A 7 -15.22 -9.97 -2.53
C VAL A 7 -14.16 -10.80 -1.80
N ALA A 8 -12.91 -10.35 -1.83
CA ALA A 8 -11.79 -10.99 -1.15
C ALA A 8 -11.60 -10.43 0.27
N LEU A 9 -11.87 -11.25 1.29
CA LEU A 9 -11.86 -10.85 2.70
C LEU A 9 -10.52 -11.10 3.37
N ASP A 10 -9.50 -10.33 2.98
CA ASP A 10 -8.14 -10.38 3.52
C ASP A 10 -8.02 -9.74 4.91
N PHE A 11 -8.67 -10.35 5.89
CA PHE A 11 -8.60 -9.96 7.30
C PHE A 11 -7.85 -11.02 8.12
N VAL A 12 -7.41 -10.65 9.32
CA VAL A 12 -6.89 -11.60 10.33
C VAL A 12 -7.87 -11.80 11.49
N ASN A 13 -9.08 -11.24 11.36
CA ASN A 13 -10.12 -11.17 12.37
C ASN A 13 -11.45 -11.60 11.75
N LEU A 14 -12.00 -12.71 12.26
CA LEU A 14 -13.24 -13.29 11.73
C LEU A 14 -14.46 -12.39 11.86
N LYS A 15 -14.64 -11.72 13.01
CA LYS A 15 -15.83 -10.89 13.25
C LYS A 15 -15.92 -9.76 12.24
N ARG A 16 -14.80 -9.08 11.97
CA ARG A 16 -14.76 -7.98 11.02
C ARG A 16 -14.96 -8.48 9.58
N ALA A 17 -14.34 -9.60 9.22
CA ALA A 17 -14.54 -10.22 7.92
C ALA A 17 -16.03 -10.52 7.65
N ILE A 18 -16.73 -11.08 8.64
CA ILE A 18 -18.16 -11.36 8.56
C ILE A 18 -18.97 -10.06 8.37
N GLN A 19 -18.66 -9.01 9.11
CA GLN A 19 -19.37 -7.73 8.97
C GLN A 19 -19.19 -7.16 7.56
N VAL A 20 -17.95 -7.14 7.05
CA VAL A 20 -17.66 -6.63 5.70
C VAL A 20 -18.31 -7.49 4.63
N ALA A 21 -18.39 -8.81 4.81
CA ALA A 21 -19.14 -9.67 3.91
C ALA A 21 -20.63 -9.34 3.86
N ARG A 22 -21.28 -9.12 5.02
CA ARG A 22 -22.70 -8.71 5.06
C ARG A 22 -22.90 -7.41 4.29
N GLU A 23 -22.09 -6.40 4.58
CA GLU A 23 -22.12 -5.12 3.88
C GLU A 23 -21.89 -5.30 2.37
N SER A 24 -20.94 -6.13 1.97
CA SER A 24 -20.61 -6.36 0.55
C SER A 24 -21.72 -7.10 -0.21
N VAL A 25 -22.34 -8.10 0.43
CA VAL A 25 -23.50 -8.83 -0.12
C VAL A 25 -24.70 -7.89 -0.27
N GLU A 26 -24.98 -7.05 0.72
CA GLU A 26 -26.00 -5.99 0.59
C GLU A 26 -25.69 -5.01 -0.54
N GLY A 27 -24.41 -4.80 -0.85
CA GLY A 27 -23.94 -4.02 -2.00
C GLY A 27 -23.91 -4.80 -3.32
N GLY A 28 -24.37 -6.06 -3.35
CA GLY A 28 -24.48 -6.86 -4.58
C GLY A 28 -23.24 -7.67 -4.95
N ALA A 29 -22.35 -7.96 -3.99
CA ALA A 29 -21.31 -8.98 -4.19
C ALA A 29 -21.96 -10.36 -4.38
N ASP A 30 -21.55 -11.09 -5.42
CA ASP A 30 -22.13 -12.39 -5.76
C ASP A 30 -21.40 -13.53 -5.03
N TRP A 31 -20.08 -13.46 -4.94
CA TRP A 31 -19.22 -14.49 -4.33
C TRP A 31 -18.45 -13.92 -3.15
N ILE A 32 -18.26 -14.75 -2.12
CA ILE A 32 -17.54 -14.40 -0.90
C ILE A 32 -16.29 -15.25 -0.80
N GLU A 33 -15.13 -14.61 -0.83
CA GLU A 33 -13.84 -15.28 -0.68
C GLU A 33 -13.30 -15.09 0.74
N VAL A 34 -13.09 -16.21 1.41
CA VAL A 34 -12.34 -16.29 2.67
C VAL A 34 -10.86 -16.26 2.31
N GLY A 35 -10.29 -15.06 2.35
CA GLY A 35 -8.92 -14.79 1.89
C GLY A 35 -7.85 -15.55 2.67
N THR A 36 -6.70 -15.79 2.05
CA THR A 36 -5.57 -16.51 2.67
C THR A 36 -5.20 -16.01 4.09
N PRO A 37 -5.11 -14.68 4.37
CA PRO A 37 -4.77 -14.19 5.72
C PRO A 37 -5.79 -14.62 6.78
N LEU A 38 -7.07 -14.72 6.40
CA LEU A 38 -8.15 -15.09 7.33
C LEU A 38 -8.12 -16.57 7.63
N ILE A 39 -7.92 -17.40 6.60
CA ILE A 39 -7.73 -18.84 6.76
C ILE A 39 -6.49 -19.11 7.63
N LYS A 40 -5.38 -18.39 7.42
CA LYS A 40 -4.17 -18.54 8.25
C LYS A 40 -4.38 -18.11 9.71
N ALA A 41 -5.23 -17.12 9.97
CA ALA A 41 -5.47 -16.60 11.31
C ALA A 41 -6.51 -17.41 12.12
N GLU A 42 -7.49 -18.01 11.45
CA GLU A 42 -8.67 -18.63 12.09
C GLU A 42 -8.86 -20.11 11.70
N GLY A 43 -8.01 -20.64 10.82
CA GLY A 43 -8.19 -21.93 10.18
C GLY A 43 -9.45 -21.98 9.31
N LEU A 44 -9.83 -23.18 8.89
CA LEU A 44 -11.04 -23.44 8.12
C LEU A 44 -12.34 -23.31 8.93
N ASN A 45 -12.26 -22.99 10.22
CA ASN A 45 -13.43 -22.57 10.99
C ASN A 45 -14.02 -21.26 10.42
N SER A 46 -13.18 -20.41 9.83
CA SER A 46 -13.65 -19.24 9.08
C SER A 46 -14.62 -19.65 7.96
N VAL A 47 -14.20 -20.55 7.06
CA VAL A 47 -15.03 -21.07 5.96
C VAL A 47 -16.35 -21.66 6.45
N ARG A 48 -16.34 -22.47 7.52
CA ARG A 48 -17.57 -23.02 8.14
C ARG A 48 -18.53 -21.91 8.56
N LYS A 49 -18.00 -20.87 9.21
CA LYS A 49 -18.83 -19.75 9.66
C LYS A 49 -19.40 -18.95 8.50
N PHE A 50 -18.64 -18.77 7.41
CA PHE A 50 -19.16 -18.13 6.20
C PHE A 50 -20.27 -18.95 5.53
N ARG A 51 -20.09 -20.27 5.40
CA ARG A 51 -21.15 -21.15 4.87
C ARG A 51 -22.43 -21.07 5.71
N GLU A 52 -22.31 -21.12 7.03
CA GLU A 52 -23.46 -21.01 7.94
C GLU A 52 -24.22 -19.68 7.77
N LEU A 53 -23.49 -18.57 7.63
CA LEU A 53 -24.08 -17.24 7.56
C LEU A 53 -24.58 -16.83 6.17
N PHE A 54 -24.03 -17.44 5.11
CA PHE A 54 -24.34 -17.10 3.72
C PHE A 54 -24.66 -18.35 2.88
N PRO A 55 -25.67 -19.17 3.27
CA PRO A 55 -25.93 -20.46 2.63
C PRO A 55 -26.28 -20.35 1.13
N GLY A 56 -26.84 -19.21 0.69
CA GLY A 56 -27.21 -18.95 -0.70
C GLY A 56 -26.13 -18.29 -1.56
N HIS A 57 -24.92 -18.05 -1.03
CA HIS A 57 -23.83 -17.43 -1.78
C HIS A 57 -22.72 -18.44 -2.04
N LYS A 58 -21.96 -18.19 -3.11
CA LYS A 58 -20.79 -19.01 -3.41
C LYS A 58 -19.64 -18.64 -2.48
N ILE A 59 -19.07 -19.63 -1.79
CA ILE A 59 -17.97 -19.46 -0.84
C ILE A 59 -16.67 -19.96 -1.48
N VAL A 60 -15.70 -19.06 -1.61
CA VAL A 60 -14.35 -19.36 -2.11
C VAL A 60 -13.41 -19.49 -0.93
N ALA A 61 -12.68 -20.61 -0.83
CA ALA A 61 -11.57 -20.77 0.11
C ALA A 61 -10.26 -20.50 -0.61
N ASP A 62 -9.65 -19.35 -0.32
CA ASP A 62 -8.39 -18.93 -0.92
C ASP A 62 -7.19 -19.58 -0.19
N MET A 63 -7.09 -20.89 -0.37
CA MET A 63 -6.09 -21.75 0.29
C MET A 63 -4.67 -21.45 -0.19
N LYS A 64 -4.52 -21.03 -1.45
CA LYS A 64 -3.23 -20.93 -2.15
C LYS A 64 -2.41 -22.20 -1.97
N THR A 65 -3.08 -23.33 -2.12
CA THR A 65 -2.49 -24.66 -1.98
C THR A 65 -1.32 -24.81 -2.94
N LEU A 66 -0.16 -25.18 -2.40
CA LEU A 66 1.07 -25.41 -3.16
C LEU A 66 1.46 -26.89 -3.20
N ASP A 67 1.08 -27.64 -2.17
CA ASP A 67 1.35 -29.07 -2.01
C ASP A 67 0.10 -29.75 -1.43
N VAL A 68 0.07 -31.08 -1.40
CA VAL A 68 -0.98 -31.91 -0.79
C VAL A 68 -2.41 -31.57 -1.27
N GLY A 69 -2.55 -31.39 -2.58
CA GLY A 69 -3.75 -30.86 -3.26
C GLY A 69 -5.06 -31.50 -2.83
N ARG A 70 -5.11 -32.84 -2.79
CA ARG A 70 -6.30 -33.57 -2.33
C ARG A 70 -6.65 -33.25 -0.88
N CYS A 71 -5.67 -33.28 0.01
CA CYS A 71 -5.88 -33.07 1.44
C CYS A 71 -6.48 -31.69 1.70
N GLU A 72 -5.88 -30.64 1.13
CA GLU A 72 -6.32 -29.25 1.33
C GLU A 72 -7.70 -28.97 0.70
N VAL A 73 -7.97 -29.50 -0.50
CA VAL A 73 -9.30 -29.40 -1.13
C VAL A 73 -10.35 -30.13 -0.30
N GLU A 74 -10.06 -31.34 0.16
CA GLU A 74 -10.99 -32.14 0.97
C GLU A 74 -11.39 -31.40 2.25
N ILE A 75 -10.43 -30.87 3.01
CA ILE A 75 -10.74 -30.15 4.25
C ILE A 75 -11.48 -28.83 3.98
N ALA A 76 -11.19 -28.14 2.89
CA ALA A 76 -11.87 -26.89 2.51
C ALA A 76 -13.31 -27.16 2.07
N ALA A 77 -13.54 -28.15 1.20
CA ALA A 77 -14.86 -28.56 0.74
C ALA A 77 -15.74 -29.07 1.90
N LYS A 78 -15.19 -29.93 2.77
CA LYS A 78 -15.88 -30.37 4.01
C LYS A 78 -16.19 -29.22 4.98
N SER A 79 -15.46 -28.11 4.88
CA SER A 79 -15.73 -26.89 5.65
C SER A 79 -16.78 -25.99 5.01
N GLY A 80 -17.27 -26.33 3.82
CA GLY A 80 -18.34 -25.62 3.12
C GLY A 80 -17.90 -24.71 1.99
N ALA A 81 -16.66 -24.83 1.49
CA ALA A 81 -16.22 -24.11 0.29
C ALA A 81 -16.86 -24.70 -0.98
N ASP A 82 -17.35 -23.84 -1.87
CA ASP A 82 -17.76 -24.24 -3.23
C ASP A 82 -16.59 -24.18 -4.20
N VAL A 83 -15.63 -23.27 -3.97
CA VAL A 83 -14.44 -23.10 -4.80
C VAL A 83 -13.21 -23.14 -3.92
N VAL A 84 -12.17 -23.84 -4.34
CA VAL A 84 -10.87 -23.87 -3.65
C VAL A 84 -9.79 -23.33 -4.57
N VAL A 85 -9.00 -22.38 -4.07
CA VAL A 85 -7.91 -21.74 -4.82
C VAL A 85 -6.60 -22.50 -4.65
N ILE A 86 -6.00 -22.92 -5.76
CA ILE A 86 -4.72 -23.63 -5.85
C ILE A 86 -3.71 -22.74 -6.59
N MET A 87 -2.42 -22.81 -6.22
CA MET A 87 -1.38 -22.07 -6.92
C MET A 87 -1.00 -22.74 -8.24
N GLY A 88 -0.94 -21.98 -9.34
CA GLY A 88 -0.55 -22.49 -10.66
C GLY A 88 0.92 -22.92 -10.75
N VAL A 89 1.76 -22.43 -9.84
CA VAL A 89 3.16 -22.85 -9.65
C VAL A 89 3.31 -24.20 -8.94
N ALA A 90 2.22 -24.77 -8.40
CA ALA A 90 2.25 -26.09 -7.80
C ALA A 90 2.58 -27.17 -8.84
N ASP A 91 3.09 -28.31 -8.36
CA ASP A 91 3.35 -29.48 -9.20
C ASP A 91 2.04 -29.96 -9.88
N ASP A 92 2.16 -30.42 -11.12
CA ASP A 92 1.01 -30.88 -11.88
C ASP A 92 0.26 -32.04 -11.19
N SER A 93 0.97 -32.91 -10.46
CA SER A 93 0.33 -33.98 -9.68
C SER A 93 -0.53 -33.42 -8.55
N THR A 94 -0.08 -32.37 -7.85
CA THR A 94 -0.86 -31.65 -6.84
C THR A 94 -2.13 -31.05 -7.43
N ILE A 95 -2.05 -30.43 -8.61
CA ILE A 95 -3.21 -29.83 -9.27
C ILE A 95 -4.21 -30.90 -9.73
N ARG A 96 -3.73 -32.01 -10.31
CA ARG A 96 -4.60 -33.14 -10.70
C ARG A 96 -5.32 -33.73 -9.49
N GLU A 97 -4.60 -33.96 -8.39
CA GLU A 97 -5.20 -34.46 -7.15
C GLU A 97 -6.22 -33.47 -6.56
N ALA A 98 -5.97 -32.17 -6.66
CA ALA A 98 -6.92 -31.14 -6.26
C ALA A 98 -8.21 -31.17 -7.12
N VAL A 99 -8.08 -31.29 -8.45
CA VAL A 99 -9.22 -31.42 -9.37
C VAL A 99 -10.04 -32.67 -9.07
N ASP A 100 -9.38 -33.81 -8.87
CA ASP A 100 -10.07 -35.06 -8.54
C ASP A 100 -10.74 -34.99 -7.16
N ALA A 101 -10.11 -34.35 -6.17
CA ALA A 101 -10.74 -34.10 -4.88
C ALA A 101 -11.96 -33.17 -5.01
N GLY A 102 -11.87 -32.11 -5.83
CA GLY A 102 -12.98 -31.21 -6.12
C GLY A 102 -14.20 -31.95 -6.64
N ARG A 103 -14.01 -32.82 -7.64
CA ARG A 103 -15.07 -33.70 -8.19
C ARG A 103 -15.69 -34.62 -7.13
N ASN A 104 -14.87 -35.21 -6.26
CA ASN A 104 -15.34 -36.13 -5.21
C ASN A 104 -16.19 -35.44 -4.14
N TYR A 105 -15.87 -34.18 -3.82
CA TYR A 105 -16.48 -33.43 -2.72
C TYR A 105 -17.45 -32.34 -3.18
N GLY A 106 -17.66 -32.17 -4.49
CA GLY A 106 -18.57 -31.18 -5.05
C GLY A 106 -18.05 -29.74 -4.95
N ALA A 107 -16.72 -29.56 -5.02
CA ALA A 107 -16.07 -28.26 -5.05
C ALA A 107 -15.37 -28.03 -6.40
N GLU A 108 -15.41 -26.81 -6.88
CA GLU A 108 -14.72 -26.36 -8.10
C GLU A 108 -13.30 -25.88 -7.77
N ILE A 109 -12.39 -26.00 -8.72
CA ILE A 109 -10.99 -25.60 -8.57
C ILE A 109 -10.72 -24.33 -9.36
N MET A 110 -10.24 -23.30 -8.65
CA MET A 110 -9.68 -22.09 -9.24
C MET A 110 -8.16 -22.14 -9.12
N VAL A 111 -7.44 -21.87 -10.20
CA VAL A 111 -5.97 -21.83 -10.17
C VAL A 111 -5.45 -20.40 -10.35
N ASP A 112 -4.68 -19.93 -9.37
CA ASP A 112 -4.04 -18.62 -9.34
C ASP A 112 -2.70 -18.64 -10.09
N LEU A 113 -2.57 -17.81 -11.14
CA LEU A 113 -1.38 -17.72 -11.99
C LEU A 113 -0.29 -16.78 -11.46
N MET A 114 -0.39 -16.30 -10.22
CA MET A 114 0.65 -15.49 -9.60
C MET A 114 2.01 -16.21 -9.64
N ASN A 115 3.06 -15.46 -9.99
CA ASN A 115 4.44 -15.94 -10.16
C ASN A 115 4.66 -16.95 -11.32
N ILE A 116 3.75 -17.00 -12.30
CA ILE A 116 3.98 -17.73 -13.55
C ILE A 116 4.54 -16.79 -14.61
N ASP A 117 5.66 -17.17 -15.24
CA ASP A 117 6.29 -16.39 -16.31
C ASP A 117 5.47 -16.36 -17.60
N ASN A 118 4.97 -17.53 -18.04
CA ASN A 118 4.12 -17.66 -19.23
C ASN A 118 2.71 -18.10 -18.83
N MET A 119 1.90 -17.12 -18.42
CA MET A 119 0.54 -17.34 -17.91
C MET A 119 -0.38 -17.99 -18.96
N GLU A 120 -0.26 -17.59 -20.23
CA GLU A 120 -1.05 -18.14 -21.33
C GLU A 120 -0.82 -19.64 -21.53
N LYS A 121 0.45 -20.05 -21.63
CA LYS A 121 0.80 -21.47 -21.76
C LYS A 121 0.27 -22.28 -20.57
N ARG A 122 0.48 -21.76 -19.35
CA ARG A 122 0.05 -22.46 -18.13
C ARG A 122 -1.47 -22.58 -18.06
N ALA A 123 -2.22 -21.54 -18.45
CA ALA A 123 -3.68 -21.59 -18.48
C ALA A 123 -4.22 -22.71 -19.40
N ILE A 124 -3.62 -22.88 -20.59
CA ILE A 124 -3.98 -23.96 -21.54
C ILE A 124 -3.71 -25.34 -20.95
N GLU A 125 -2.60 -25.51 -20.24
CA GLU A 125 -2.27 -26.77 -19.56
C GLU A 125 -3.28 -27.09 -18.44
N LEU A 126 -3.63 -26.10 -17.63
CA LEU A 126 -4.57 -26.22 -16.52
C LEU A 126 -5.99 -26.54 -17.00
N GLU A 127 -6.44 -25.91 -18.09
CA GLU A 127 -7.74 -26.26 -18.72
C GLU A 127 -7.78 -27.74 -19.12
N LYS A 128 -6.70 -28.28 -19.70
CA LYS A 128 -6.61 -29.70 -20.06
C LYS A 128 -6.61 -30.62 -18.84
N MET A 129 -6.17 -30.16 -17.68
CA MET A 129 -6.23 -30.90 -16.42
C MET A 129 -7.64 -30.92 -15.81
N GLY A 130 -8.58 -30.13 -16.35
CA GLY A 130 -9.96 -30.06 -15.87
C GLY A 130 -10.18 -29.07 -14.73
N VAL A 131 -9.34 -28.03 -14.64
CA VAL A 131 -9.54 -26.88 -13.76
C VAL A 131 -10.79 -26.10 -14.19
N ASP A 132 -11.59 -25.64 -13.23
CA ASP A 132 -12.85 -24.94 -13.50
C ASP A 132 -12.64 -23.45 -13.78
N TYR A 133 -11.69 -22.81 -13.11
CA TYR A 133 -11.44 -21.37 -13.23
C TYR A 133 -9.94 -21.04 -13.28
N ILE A 134 -9.57 -20.05 -14.09
CA ILE A 134 -8.22 -19.46 -14.11
C ILE A 134 -8.25 -18.09 -13.45
N CYS A 135 -7.37 -17.80 -12.50
CA CYS A 135 -7.22 -16.48 -11.90
C CYS A 135 -5.94 -15.79 -12.38
N VAL A 136 -6.11 -14.70 -13.12
CA VAL A 136 -5.02 -13.78 -13.49
C VAL A 136 -4.79 -12.84 -12.32
N HIS A 137 -3.76 -13.12 -11.53
CA HIS A 137 -3.42 -12.34 -10.35
C HIS A 137 -2.01 -11.78 -10.51
N ILE A 138 -1.89 -10.46 -10.46
CA ILE A 138 -0.59 -9.79 -10.41
C ILE A 138 -0.36 -9.25 -9.01
N SER A 139 0.72 -9.74 -8.37
CA SER A 139 1.15 -9.25 -7.07
C SER A 139 1.64 -7.80 -7.14
N ILE A 140 1.73 -7.14 -5.98
CA ILE A 140 2.23 -5.77 -5.89
C ILE A 140 3.65 -5.65 -6.48
N ASP A 141 4.49 -6.66 -6.26
CA ASP A 141 5.89 -6.68 -6.70
C ASP A 141 5.99 -6.92 -8.23
N GLN A 142 5.12 -7.75 -8.80
CA GLN A 142 5.07 -8.01 -10.25
C GLN A 142 4.54 -6.82 -11.06
N GLN A 143 3.59 -6.04 -10.51
CA GLN A 143 3.13 -4.80 -11.15
C GLN A 143 4.27 -3.78 -11.28
N MET A 144 5.19 -3.72 -10.31
CA MET A 144 6.37 -2.85 -10.37
C MET A 144 7.39 -3.28 -11.43
N SER A 145 7.33 -4.53 -11.87
CA SER A 145 8.17 -5.07 -12.95
C SER A 145 7.59 -4.80 -14.35
N GLY A 146 6.47 -4.07 -14.44
CA GLY A 146 5.87 -3.61 -15.71
C GLY A 146 4.84 -4.57 -16.33
N ILE A 147 4.45 -5.65 -15.64
CA ILE A 147 3.44 -6.59 -16.15
C ILE A 147 2.04 -5.97 -16.03
N ASN A 148 1.33 -5.89 -17.16
CA ASN A 148 -0.04 -5.36 -17.22
C ASN A 148 -1.08 -6.49 -17.16
N ALA A 149 -1.83 -6.57 -16.06
CA ALA A 149 -2.82 -7.62 -15.81
C ALA A 149 -3.91 -7.68 -16.89
N ILE A 150 -4.31 -6.53 -17.43
CA ILE A 150 -5.35 -6.44 -18.44
C ILE A 150 -4.87 -6.99 -19.78
N GLU A 151 -3.58 -6.84 -20.10
CA GLU A 151 -3.00 -7.39 -21.32
C GLU A 151 -2.86 -8.91 -21.25
N GLU A 152 -2.35 -9.44 -20.13
CA GLU A 152 -2.27 -10.88 -19.91
C GLU A 152 -3.65 -11.54 -19.90
N LEU A 153 -4.63 -10.90 -19.24
CA LEU A 153 -6.02 -11.34 -19.29
C LEU A 153 -6.55 -11.43 -20.74
N LYS A 154 -6.29 -10.42 -21.58
CA LYS A 154 -6.72 -10.44 -22.98
C LYS A 154 -6.09 -11.58 -23.76
N LYS A 155 -4.83 -11.91 -23.53
CA LYS A 155 -4.16 -13.05 -24.18
C LYS A 155 -4.83 -14.37 -23.75
N ILE A 156 -4.93 -14.60 -22.45
CA ILE A 156 -5.49 -15.83 -21.89
C ILE A 156 -6.95 -16.03 -22.31
N SER A 157 -7.76 -14.96 -22.34
CA SER A 157 -9.18 -15.02 -22.76
C SER A 157 -9.41 -15.53 -24.18
N LYS A 158 -8.40 -15.45 -25.05
CA LYS A 158 -8.47 -15.98 -26.42
C LYS A 158 -8.03 -17.44 -26.51
N SER A 159 -7.35 -17.93 -25.49
CA SER A 159 -6.59 -19.19 -25.52
C SER A 159 -7.22 -20.29 -24.67
N VAL A 160 -8.09 -19.94 -23.72
CA VAL A 160 -8.89 -20.89 -22.92
C VAL A 160 -10.39 -20.60 -23.04
N LYS A 161 -11.22 -21.62 -22.80
CA LYS A 161 -12.69 -21.54 -22.85
C LYS A 161 -13.32 -21.46 -21.46
N ILE A 162 -12.61 -21.92 -20.43
CA ILE A 162 -13.07 -21.83 -19.04
C ILE A 162 -13.12 -20.38 -18.53
N PRO A 163 -13.99 -20.05 -17.56
CA PRO A 163 -14.12 -18.68 -17.07
C PRO A 163 -12.85 -18.19 -16.39
N ILE A 164 -12.52 -16.92 -16.63
CA ILE A 164 -11.30 -16.29 -16.10
C ILE A 164 -11.69 -15.27 -15.01
N ALA A 165 -11.03 -15.38 -13.88
CA ALA A 165 -11.01 -14.41 -12.80
C ALA A 165 -9.82 -13.45 -12.94
N ILE A 166 -9.96 -12.24 -12.43
CA ILE A 166 -8.84 -11.30 -12.27
C ILE A 166 -8.79 -10.77 -10.83
N ALA A 167 -7.58 -10.67 -10.29
CA ALA A 167 -7.29 -10.12 -8.97
C ALA A 167 -6.08 -9.18 -9.02
N GLY A 168 -5.89 -8.41 -7.94
CA GLY A 168 -4.72 -7.54 -7.77
C GLY A 168 -5.01 -6.06 -8.07
N GLY A 169 -5.45 -5.32 -7.05
CA GLY A 169 -5.63 -3.85 -7.15
C GLY A 169 -6.82 -3.40 -7.99
N ILE A 170 -7.82 -4.27 -8.19
CA ILE A 170 -9.04 -3.94 -8.92
C ILE A 170 -9.90 -2.93 -8.14
N ASN A 171 -10.47 -1.95 -8.84
CA ASN A 171 -11.40 -0.95 -8.33
C ASN A 171 -12.52 -0.70 -9.36
N SER A 172 -13.41 0.28 -9.09
CA SER A 172 -14.55 0.57 -9.99
C SER A 172 -14.17 1.09 -11.38
N GLU A 173 -12.92 1.49 -11.62
CA GLU A 173 -12.43 1.85 -12.95
C GLU A 173 -11.88 0.62 -13.67
N THR A 174 -10.94 -0.09 -13.04
CA THR A 174 -10.24 -1.23 -13.67
C THR A 174 -11.12 -2.48 -13.79
N ALA A 175 -12.16 -2.61 -12.98
CA ALA A 175 -13.16 -3.68 -13.12
C ALA A 175 -13.82 -3.68 -14.50
N VAL A 176 -14.14 -2.51 -15.04
CA VAL A 176 -14.78 -2.36 -16.35
C VAL A 176 -13.81 -2.77 -17.47
N GLU A 177 -12.55 -2.38 -17.34
CA GLU A 177 -11.49 -2.76 -18.29
C GLU A 177 -11.27 -4.28 -18.30
N ALA A 178 -11.29 -4.90 -17.12
CA ALA A 178 -11.17 -6.35 -16.96
C ALA A 178 -12.32 -7.11 -17.63
N VAL A 179 -13.57 -6.67 -17.43
CA VAL A 179 -14.73 -7.28 -18.10
C VAL A 179 -14.58 -7.18 -19.62
N LYS A 180 -14.22 -6.00 -20.14
CA LYS A 180 -13.96 -5.80 -21.58
C LYS A 180 -12.80 -6.64 -22.11
N ALA A 181 -11.86 -7.00 -21.24
CA ALA A 181 -10.72 -7.85 -21.55
C ALA A 181 -11.02 -9.36 -21.48
N GLY A 182 -12.23 -9.76 -21.06
CA GLY A 182 -12.68 -11.15 -21.05
C GLY A 182 -12.79 -11.80 -19.66
N ALA A 183 -12.58 -11.05 -18.58
CA ALA A 183 -12.82 -11.59 -17.23
C ALA A 183 -14.32 -11.82 -16.98
N SER A 184 -14.64 -13.01 -16.48
CA SER A 184 -15.99 -13.37 -16.02
C SER A 184 -16.15 -13.20 -14.51
N ILE A 185 -15.05 -13.21 -13.76
CA ILE A 185 -15.04 -13.05 -12.30
C ILE A 185 -14.10 -11.89 -11.94
N ILE A 186 -14.61 -10.90 -11.24
CA ILE A 186 -13.89 -9.70 -10.83
C ILE A 186 -13.65 -9.78 -9.32
N ILE A 187 -12.43 -10.10 -8.92
CA ILE A 187 -12.05 -10.26 -7.52
C ILE A 187 -11.59 -8.91 -6.96
N VAL A 188 -12.31 -8.41 -5.96
CA VAL A 188 -12.02 -7.12 -5.32
C VAL A 188 -11.83 -7.29 -3.82
N GLY A 189 -10.60 -7.07 -3.37
CA GLY A 189 -10.27 -6.95 -1.94
C GLY A 189 -10.18 -5.50 -1.52
N GLY A 190 -8.98 -4.91 -1.66
CA GLY A 190 -8.61 -3.60 -1.11
C GLY A 190 -9.62 -2.46 -1.30
N ALA A 191 -10.24 -2.34 -2.48
CA ALA A 191 -11.19 -1.27 -2.75
C ALA A 191 -12.53 -1.38 -1.99
N ILE A 192 -12.86 -2.57 -1.48
CA ILE A 192 -14.03 -2.83 -0.64
C ILE A 192 -13.62 -2.90 0.83
N ILE A 193 -12.62 -3.74 1.15
CA ILE A 193 -12.28 -4.04 2.55
C ILE A 193 -11.61 -2.87 3.29
N LYS A 194 -11.07 -1.88 2.57
CA LYS A 194 -10.49 -0.63 3.11
C LYS A 194 -11.43 0.57 2.92
N ALA A 195 -12.64 0.35 2.41
CA ALA A 195 -13.63 1.39 2.29
C ALA A 195 -14.16 1.80 3.68
N GLU A 196 -14.45 3.09 3.83
CA GLU A 196 -15.19 3.60 5.00
C GLU A 196 -16.58 2.94 5.11
N ASN A 197 -17.17 2.54 3.99
CA ASN A 197 -18.40 1.78 3.91
C ASN A 197 -18.28 0.71 2.81
N ALA A 198 -18.20 -0.57 3.21
CA ALA A 198 -17.99 -1.65 2.26
C ALA A 198 -19.21 -1.89 1.37
N ARG A 199 -20.43 -1.65 1.87
CA ARG A 199 -21.67 -1.75 1.09
C ARG A 199 -21.67 -0.78 -0.08
N VAL A 200 -21.42 0.51 0.19
CA VAL A 200 -21.39 1.54 -0.85
C VAL A 200 -20.26 1.28 -1.86
N ALA A 201 -19.11 0.79 -1.40
CA ALA A 201 -18.01 0.43 -2.27
C ALA A 201 -18.38 -0.76 -3.20
N ALA A 202 -18.96 -1.82 -2.65
CA ALA A 202 -19.43 -2.97 -3.41
C ALA A 202 -20.52 -2.58 -4.42
N GLU A 203 -21.53 -1.81 -3.99
CA GLU A 203 -22.62 -1.33 -4.86
C GLU A 203 -22.08 -0.51 -6.04
N ARG A 204 -21.14 0.39 -5.76
CA ARG A 204 -20.51 1.20 -6.80
C ARG A 204 -19.73 0.35 -7.80
N ILE A 205 -18.98 -0.65 -7.34
CA ILE A 205 -18.22 -1.54 -8.23
C ILE A 205 -19.18 -2.42 -9.03
N LYS A 206 -20.20 -2.99 -8.39
CA LYS A 206 -21.23 -3.80 -9.04
C LYS A 206 -21.92 -3.02 -10.15
N ARG A 207 -22.34 -1.79 -9.87
CA ARG A 207 -22.93 -0.88 -10.86
C ARG A 207 -21.96 -0.59 -12.02
N ALA A 208 -20.70 -0.30 -11.74
CA ALA A 208 -19.70 -0.08 -12.78
C ALA A 208 -19.55 -1.29 -13.72
N ILE A 209 -19.54 -2.51 -13.15
CA ILE A 209 -19.47 -3.78 -13.89
C ILE A 209 -20.73 -3.97 -14.77
N GLU A 210 -21.93 -3.73 -14.21
CA GLU A 210 -23.20 -3.97 -14.91
C GLU A 210 -23.49 -2.94 -16.00
N GLU A 211 -23.17 -1.66 -15.75
CA GLU A 211 -23.38 -0.56 -16.71
C GLU A 211 -22.22 -0.46 -17.71
N GLY A 212 -21.06 -1.06 -17.42
CA GLY A 212 -19.85 -0.95 -18.24
C GLY A 212 -19.25 0.47 -18.24
N VAL A 213 -19.56 1.28 -17.21
CA VAL A 213 -19.12 2.67 -17.07
C VAL A 213 -18.13 2.81 -15.90
N PRO A 214 -16.86 3.21 -16.14
CA PRO A 214 -15.89 3.43 -15.08
C PRO A 214 -16.30 4.55 -14.13
N ILE A 215 -16.24 4.31 -12.81
CA ILE A 215 -16.55 5.35 -11.80
C ILE A 215 -15.25 5.80 -11.11
N LYS A 216 -14.84 7.05 -11.33
CA LYS A 216 -13.56 7.61 -10.84
C LYS A 216 -13.39 7.58 -9.32
N SER A 217 -12.39 6.85 -8.83
CA SER A 217 -11.98 6.82 -7.42
C SER A 217 -10.73 7.66 -7.16
N ARG A 218 -10.60 8.23 -5.96
CA ARG A 218 -9.36 8.90 -5.49
C ARG A 218 -8.52 8.03 -4.55
N LEU A 219 -9.09 6.91 -4.10
CA LEU A 219 -8.49 5.92 -3.21
C LEU A 219 -8.47 4.55 -3.91
N TYR A 220 -7.72 3.61 -3.37
CA TYR A 220 -7.62 2.24 -3.86
C TYR A 220 -7.02 2.19 -5.28
N LYS A 221 -6.03 3.05 -5.49
CA LYS A 221 -5.28 3.18 -6.74
C LYS A 221 -3.80 2.91 -6.49
N LYS A 222 -3.13 2.41 -7.52
CA LYS A 222 -1.68 2.30 -7.56
C LYS A 222 -1.07 3.56 -8.16
N TYR A 223 0.05 3.99 -7.60
CA TYR A 223 0.76 5.20 -8.02
C TYR A 223 2.14 4.84 -8.54
N THR A 224 2.50 5.40 -9.68
CA THR A 224 3.85 5.28 -10.27
C THR A 224 4.75 6.46 -9.88
N ASN A 225 4.16 7.63 -9.63
CA ASN A 225 4.87 8.80 -9.12
C ASN A 225 4.75 8.88 -7.59
N PRO A 226 5.83 8.64 -6.84
CA PRO A 226 5.76 8.61 -5.37
C PRO A 226 5.49 9.99 -4.76
N LEU A 227 5.84 11.09 -5.44
CA LEU A 227 5.60 12.45 -4.94
C LEU A 227 4.11 12.76 -4.75
N ASP A 228 3.26 12.23 -5.62
CA ASP A 228 1.81 12.45 -5.55
C ASP A 228 1.20 11.81 -4.30
N VAL A 229 1.83 10.74 -3.82
CA VAL A 229 1.43 10.04 -2.59
C VAL A 229 2.05 10.68 -1.37
N PHE A 230 3.35 10.97 -1.38
CA PHE A 230 4.05 11.57 -0.23
C PHE A 230 3.48 12.92 0.18
N ARG A 231 2.80 13.64 -0.71
CA ARG A 231 2.04 14.86 -0.38
C ARG A 231 0.72 14.61 0.36
N ARG A 232 0.25 13.37 0.42
CA ARG A 232 -1.08 12.98 0.95
C ARG A 232 -1.02 12.13 2.20
N VAL A 233 0.12 11.49 2.48
CA VAL A 233 0.33 10.63 3.66
C VAL A 233 1.14 11.39 4.72
N SER A 234 1.00 11.00 5.99
CA SER A 234 1.84 11.53 7.08
C SER A 234 3.21 10.86 7.13
N THR A 235 4.15 11.48 7.83
CA THR A 235 5.43 10.85 8.18
C THR A 235 5.21 9.55 8.97
N ALA A 236 4.20 9.50 9.84
CA ALA A 236 3.82 8.28 10.56
C ALA A 236 3.38 7.14 9.60
N ASN A 237 2.53 7.43 8.61
CA ASN A 237 2.12 6.43 7.62
C ASN A 237 3.32 5.91 6.81
N ILE A 238 4.27 6.78 6.46
CA ILE A 238 5.50 6.39 5.73
C ILE A 238 6.41 5.55 6.63
N SER A 239 6.59 5.94 7.90
CA SER A 239 7.40 5.18 8.86
C SER A 239 6.84 3.77 9.04
N ASP A 240 5.52 3.62 9.23
CA ASP A 240 4.86 2.32 9.33
C ASP A 240 5.00 1.49 8.04
N ALA A 241 4.94 2.13 6.87
CA ALA A 241 5.19 1.47 5.57
C ALA A 241 6.62 0.92 5.44
N MET A 242 7.56 1.53 6.16
CA MET A 242 8.96 1.12 6.27
C MET A 242 9.23 0.29 7.53
N HIS A 243 8.19 -0.28 8.16
CA HIS A 243 8.29 -1.08 9.39
C HIS A 243 8.84 -0.30 10.60
N ARG A 244 8.33 0.93 10.80
CA ARG A 244 8.67 1.84 11.91
C ARG A 244 10.11 2.35 11.81
N SER A 245 10.52 2.73 10.60
CA SER A 245 11.88 3.20 10.30
C SER A 245 11.88 4.42 9.36
N GLY A 246 13.06 4.96 9.06
CA GLY A 246 13.23 6.09 8.15
C GLY A 246 13.08 7.48 8.79
N TYR A 247 12.58 7.56 10.04
CA TYR A 247 12.49 8.81 10.77
C TYR A 247 13.88 9.33 11.21
N ILE A 248 14.01 10.65 11.33
CA ILE A 248 15.23 11.29 11.85
C ILE A 248 15.00 11.76 13.28
N GLU A 249 15.62 11.07 14.25
CA GLU A 249 15.49 11.42 15.66
C GLU A 249 16.11 12.79 15.99
N GLY A 250 15.41 13.58 16.83
CA GLY A 250 15.89 14.86 17.35
C GLY A 250 15.70 16.05 16.43
N ILE A 251 15.14 15.85 15.23
CA ILE A 251 14.80 16.92 14.30
C ILE A 251 13.31 17.26 14.45
N LYS A 252 12.99 18.53 14.71
CA LYS A 252 11.61 19.00 14.93
C LYS A 252 11.25 20.13 13.98
N PRO A 253 9.97 20.31 13.62
CA PRO A 253 9.52 21.52 12.94
C PRO A 253 9.72 22.73 13.86
N VAL A 254 10.32 23.80 13.35
CA VAL A 254 10.59 25.02 14.12
C VAL A 254 9.93 26.26 13.52
N ALA A 255 9.72 26.28 12.21
CA ALA A 255 9.03 27.35 11.49
C ALA A 255 8.36 26.82 10.21
N GLY A 256 7.31 27.51 9.75
CA GLY A 256 6.63 27.26 8.47
C GLY A 256 6.02 25.86 8.31
N VAL A 257 5.63 25.22 9.41
CA VAL A 257 4.93 23.93 9.41
C VAL A 257 3.66 24.08 10.24
N GLU A 258 2.52 24.17 9.57
CA GLU A 258 1.21 24.26 10.18
C GLU A 258 0.37 22.99 9.95
N ILE A 259 -0.85 22.99 10.49
CA ILE A 259 -1.81 21.90 10.25
C ILE A 259 -2.01 21.73 8.74
N GLY A 260 -1.74 20.52 8.24
CA GLY A 260 -1.84 20.20 6.82
C GLY A 260 -0.59 20.52 5.99
N THR A 261 0.42 21.20 6.54
CA THR A 261 1.69 21.40 5.84
C THR A 261 2.41 20.08 5.63
N ARG A 262 2.96 19.89 4.43
CA ARG A 262 3.78 18.74 4.04
C ARG A 262 4.96 19.22 3.22
N MET A 263 6.15 19.23 3.82
CA MET A 263 7.39 19.41 3.08
C MET A 263 7.71 18.09 2.37
N VAL A 264 7.82 18.11 1.05
CA VAL A 264 8.15 16.91 0.25
C VAL A 264 9.10 17.30 -0.88
N GLY A 265 10.22 16.59 -0.99
CA GLY A 265 11.16 16.80 -2.09
C GLY A 265 12.29 15.78 -2.13
N ARG A 266 13.15 15.90 -3.14
CA ARG A 266 14.39 15.13 -3.23
C ARG A 266 15.50 15.81 -2.43
N ALA A 267 16.32 15.01 -1.76
CA ALA A 267 17.38 15.48 -0.90
C ALA A 267 18.53 16.08 -1.71
N VAL A 268 18.84 17.35 -1.44
CA VAL A 268 20.15 17.94 -1.69
C VAL A 268 20.89 17.89 -0.37
N THR A 269 21.82 16.95 -0.24
CA THR A 269 22.52 16.71 1.02
C THR A 269 23.72 17.63 1.18
N VAL A 270 23.96 18.10 2.39
CA VAL A 270 25.07 18.99 2.73
C VAL A 270 25.73 18.47 3.98
N ARG A 271 27.05 18.36 3.99
CA ARG A 271 27.86 18.15 5.20
C ARG A 271 28.68 19.40 5.44
N THR A 272 28.65 19.92 6.66
CA THR A 272 29.42 21.10 7.06
C THR A 272 29.92 20.98 8.50
N TYR A 273 30.86 21.82 8.90
CA TYR A 273 31.28 21.92 10.30
C TYR A 273 30.23 22.67 11.14
N PRO A 274 30.12 22.38 12.46
CA PRO A 274 29.22 23.13 13.33
C PRO A 274 29.48 24.64 13.26
N GLY A 275 28.42 25.41 12.92
CA GLY A 275 28.51 26.86 12.78
C GLY A 275 29.12 27.36 11.47
N ASP A 276 29.42 26.51 10.49
CA ASP A 276 29.80 26.95 9.14
C ASP A 276 28.61 26.94 8.17
N TRP A 277 28.16 28.13 7.77
CA TRP A 277 26.99 28.30 6.90
C TRP A 277 27.30 28.41 5.40
N ALA A 278 28.57 28.41 4.99
CA ALA A 278 28.94 28.61 3.59
C ALA A 278 28.31 27.55 2.66
N LYS A 279 28.57 26.26 2.90
CA LYS A 279 27.99 25.16 2.11
C LYS A 279 26.47 25.02 2.26
N PRO A 280 25.88 25.20 3.44
CA PRO A 280 24.43 25.30 3.59
C PRO A 280 23.80 26.31 2.63
N VAL A 281 24.29 27.55 2.59
CA VAL A 281 23.72 28.59 1.73
C VAL A 281 24.03 28.35 0.25
N GLU A 282 25.25 27.91 -0.09
CA GLU A 282 25.64 27.54 -1.47
C GLU A 282 24.75 26.42 -2.04
N ALA A 283 24.24 25.51 -1.20
CA ALA A 283 23.34 24.45 -1.65
C ALA A 283 22.03 24.97 -2.26
N ILE A 284 21.64 26.22 -1.96
CA ILE A 284 20.49 26.87 -2.61
C ILE A 284 20.74 27.02 -4.10
N ASP A 285 21.97 27.29 -4.54
CA ASP A 285 22.32 27.44 -5.96
C ASP A 285 22.31 26.10 -6.70
N VAL A 286 22.60 25.01 -6.00
CA VAL A 286 22.60 23.64 -6.53
C VAL A 286 21.19 23.03 -6.58
N ALA A 287 20.32 23.36 -5.63
CA ALA A 287 19.00 22.77 -5.51
C ALA A 287 18.04 23.19 -6.63
N ASN A 288 17.17 22.28 -7.05
CA ASN A 288 16.12 22.56 -8.03
C ASN A 288 14.79 22.89 -7.34
N ARG A 289 13.84 23.41 -8.13
CA ARG A 289 12.46 23.61 -7.68
C ARG A 289 11.88 22.29 -7.16
N GLY A 290 11.37 22.30 -5.94
CA GLY A 290 10.77 21.16 -5.27
C GLY A 290 11.74 20.28 -4.48
N ASP A 291 13.05 20.56 -4.50
CA ASP A 291 14.02 19.83 -3.67
C ASP A 291 13.91 20.22 -2.19
N VAL A 292 14.47 19.38 -1.33
CA VAL A 292 14.64 19.66 0.11
C VAL A 292 16.13 19.65 0.41
N ILE A 293 16.62 20.72 1.02
CA ILE A 293 18.01 20.79 1.47
C ILE A 293 18.12 20.07 2.82
N VAL A 294 19.05 19.12 2.94
CA VAL A 294 19.28 18.37 4.18
C VAL A 294 20.71 18.55 4.64
N ILE A 295 20.90 19.19 5.78
CA ILE A 295 22.20 19.62 6.27
C ILE A 295 22.59 18.83 7.51
N ASP A 296 23.77 18.21 7.46
CA ASP A 296 24.45 17.67 8.62
C ASP A 296 25.59 18.61 9.05
N ALA A 297 25.37 19.30 10.18
CA ALA A 297 26.34 20.17 10.83
C ALA A 297 26.75 19.64 12.22
N GLY A 298 26.63 18.32 12.44
CA GLY A 298 27.01 17.66 13.69
C GLY A 298 26.06 17.89 14.87
N GLY A 299 24.88 18.49 14.66
CA GLY A 299 23.84 18.63 15.69
C GLY A 299 24.13 19.67 16.78
N THR A 300 25.18 20.48 16.63
CA THR A 300 25.60 21.49 17.62
C THR A 300 26.09 22.77 16.92
N GLY A 301 26.74 23.68 17.67
CA GLY A 301 27.30 24.92 17.15
C GLY A 301 26.27 26.05 17.01
N ASN A 302 26.72 27.18 16.46
CA ASN A 302 25.90 28.36 16.19
C ASN A 302 24.98 28.15 14.98
N ALA A 303 24.02 29.05 14.78
CA ALA A 303 23.05 28.94 13.70
C ALA A 303 23.72 29.03 12.32
N ILE A 304 23.39 28.05 11.46
CA ILE A 304 23.91 27.97 10.08
C ILE A 304 22.86 28.34 9.02
N TRP A 305 21.67 28.70 9.48
CA TRP A 305 20.52 29.02 8.64
C TRP A 305 19.69 30.12 9.31
N GLY A 306 19.02 30.94 8.50
CA GLY A 306 18.18 32.05 8.95
C GLY A 306 17.19 32.50 7.89
N GLU A 307 16.63 33.69 8.06
CA GLU A 307 15.56 34.23 7.22
C GLU A 307 16.00 34.43 5.76
N LEU A 308 17.13 35.09 5.50
CA LEU A 308 17.59 35.38 4.13
C LEU A 308 17.82 34.12 3.28
N ALA A 309 18.34 33.05 3.88
CA ALA A 309 18.51 31.76 3.21
C ALA A 309 17.14 31.13 2.90
N SER A 310 16.19 31.23 3.82
CA SER A 310 14.80 30.77 3.64
C SER A 310 14.07 31.55 2.54
N GLN A 311 14.24 32.87 2.49
CA GLN A 311 13.70 33.74 1.43
C GLN A 311 14.24 33.36 0.05
N SER A 312 15.53 33.04 -0.02
CA SER A 312 16.19 32.59 -1.25
C SER A 312 15.63 31.24 -1.73
N CYS A 313 15.37 30.31 -0.79
CA CYS A 313 14.70 29.05 -1.07
C CYS A 313 13.28 29.24 -1.62
N LEU A 314 12.48 30.12 -1.00
CA LEU A 314 11.13 30.43 -1.48
C LEU A 314 11.13 30.98 -2.91
N ARG A 315 12.03 31.93 -3.20
CA ARG A 315 12.17 32.50 -4.54
C ARG A 315 12.50 31.42 -5.58
N LYS A 316 13.36 30.46 -5.23
CA LYS A 316 13.74 29.35 -6.12
C LYS A 316 12.68 28.23 -6.18
N GLY A 317 11.74 28.22 -5.24
CA GLY A 317 10.71 27.20 -5.11
C GLY A 317 11.24 25.88 -4.53
N ILE A 318 12.23 25.95 -3.64
CA ILE A 318 12.70 24.82 -2.81
C ILE A 318 11.61 24.50 -1.77
N SER A 319 11.37 23.22 -1.50
CA SER A 319 10.25 22.76 -0.67
C SER A 319 10.44 22.95 0.84
N GLY A 320 11.69 23.06 1.31
CA GLY A 320 12.01 23.22 2.73
C GLY A 320 13.46 22.86 3.05
N VAL A 321 13.82 22.93 4.34
CA VAL A 321 15.16 22.60 4.84
C VAL A 321 15.11 21.75 6.11
N VAL A 322 16.03 20.80 6.23
CA VAL A 322 16.22 19.92 7.38
C VAL A 322 17.65 20.09 7.91
N ILE A 323 17.79 20.41 9.20
CA ILE A 323 19.07 20.86 9.77
C ILE A 323 19.43 20.06 11.01
N ASN A 324 20.42 19.18 10.90
CA ASN A 324 21.13 18.62 12.05
C ASN A 324 22.18 19.62 12.57
N GLY A 325 21.69 20.68 13.21
CA GLY A 325 22.47 21.83 13.64
C GLY A 325 21.58 22.86 14.33
N SER A 326 21.88 24.14 14.15
CA SER A 326 21.09 25.24 14.71
C SER A 326 20.56 26.16 13.62
N VAL A 327 19.37 26.73 13.83
CA VAL A 327 18.75 27.77 13.00
C VAL A 327 18.41 29.00 13.85
N ARG A 328 18.30 30.16 13.21
CA ARG A 328 17.88 31.43 13.83
C ARG A 328 16.74 32.09 13.04
N ASP A 329 16.32 33.28 13.48
CA ASP A 329 15.32 34.13 12.79
C ASP A 329 13.94 33.46 12.65
N ILE A 330 13.54 32.66 13.65
CA ILE A 330 12.32 31.82 13.61
C ILE A 330 11.05 32.64 13.37
N GLU A 331 10.94 33.82 13.95
CA GLU A 331 9.73 34.65 13.80
C GLU A 331 9.49 35.04 12.34
N ASP A 332 10.53 35.49 11.64
CA ASP A 332 10.40 35.93 10.26
C ASP A 332 10.25 34.75 9.30
N ILE A 333 10.93 33.63 9.55
CA ILE A 333 10.73 32.40 8.78
C ILE A 333 9.28 31.89 8.91
N ARG A 334 8.65 32.04 10.08
CA ARG A 334 7.23 31.67 10.26
C ARG A 334 6.31 32.51 9.38
N LYS A 335 6.54 33.83 9.29
CA LYS A 335 5.75 34.74 8.44
C LYS A 335 5.85 34.39 6.95
N MET A 336 6.93 33.70 6.56
CA MET A 336 7.19 33.26 5.20
C MET A 336 6.55 31.92 4.85
N GLU A 337 6.00 31.19 5.83
CA GLU A 337 5.45 29.84 5.64
C GLU A 337 6.45 28.84 5.01
N PHE A 338 7.76 29.08 5.17
CA PHE A 338 8.80 28.19 4.64
C PHE A 338 9.11 27.05 5.63
N PRO A 339 8.94 25.77 5.25
CA PRO A 339 9.16 24.65 6.17
C PRO A 339 10.63 24.53 6.60
N VAL A 340 10.87 24.70 7.89
CA VAL A 340 12.19 24.53 8.52
C VAL A 340 12.10 23.51 9.64
N PHE A 341 12.95 22.50 9.53
CA PHE A 341 13.14 21.46 10.53
C PHE A 341 14.56 21.55 11.08
N SER A 342 14.71 21.59 12.40
CA SER A 342 16.03 21.73 13.04
C SER A 342 16.13 20.95 14.34
N ARG A 343 17.35 20.58 14.71
CA ARG A 343 17.66 20.07 16.05
C ARG A 343 17.61 21.17 17.10
N ASN A 344 18.16 22.34 16.79
CA ASN A 344 18.31 23.44 17.74
C ASN A 344 17.85 24.77 17.14
N VAL A 345 17.46 25.70 18.02
CA VAL A 345 17.25 27.11 17.71
C VAL A 345 18.22 27.92 18.54
N LYS A 346 18.97 28.85 17.93
CA LYS A 346 19.94 29.72 18.61
C LYS A 346 19.93 31.11 17.99
N SER A 347 20.21 32.14 18.78
CA SER A 347 20.32 33.53 18.29
C SER A 347 21.67 33.81 17.62
N ALA A 348 22.76 33.23 18.14
CA ALA A 348 24.10 33.44 17.62
C ALA A 348 24.26 32.81 16.23
N ALA A 349 24.68 33.61 15.24
CA ALA A 349 25.07 33.11 13.93
C ALA A 349 26.44 32.45 13.94
N GLY A 350 26.62 31.51 13.01
CA GLY A 350 27.90 30.98 12.61
C GLY A 350 28.68 31.90 11.66
N GLU A 351 29.78 31.39 11.13
CA GLU A 351 30.68 32.09 10.21
C GLU A 351 30.76 31.33 8.88
N PRO A 352 30.90 32.00 7.72
CA PRO A 352 31.07 31.33 6.43
C PRO A 352 32.52 30.91 6.24
N LYS A 353 32.92 29.77 6.79
CA LYS A 353 34.33 29.31 6.73
C LYS A 353 34.66 28.60 5.42
N GLY A 354 33.64 28.17 4.67
CA GLY A 354 33.82 27.59 3.33
C GLY A 354 34.08 26.09 3.32
N PHE A 355 34.04 25.43 4.48
CA PHE A 355 34.29 24.00 4.59
C PHE A 355 33.02 23.17 4.36
N GLY A 356 33.21 21.93 3.94
CA GLY A 356 32.13 20.96 3.77
C GLY A 356 31.91 20.55 2.31
N GLU A 357 30.85 19.79 2.10
CA GLU A 357 30.56 19.10 0.85
C GLU A 357 29.06 19.15 0.56
N ILE A 358 28.69 19.26 -0.72
CA ILE A 358 27.31 19.20 -1.20
C ILE A 358 27.16 17.92 -2.04
N ASN A 359 25.99 17.29 -1.98
CA ASN A 359 25.67 16.04 -2.66
C ASN A 359 26.56 14.84 -2.26
N VAL A 360 26.95 14.78 -0.99
CA VAL A 360 27.58 13.60 -0.39
C VAL A 360 26.61 12.86 0.53
N PRO A 361 26.70 11.52 0.68
CA PRO A 361 25.90 10.82 1.68
C PRO A 361 26.17 11.33 3.10
N ILE A 362 25.13 11.59 3.86
CA ILE A 362 25.19 12.05 5.26
C ILE A 362 24.46 11.06 6.18
N ARG A 363 24.80 11.08 7.47
CA ARG A 363 24.16 10.22 8.47
C ARG A 363 23.75 11.03 9.69
N ILE A 364 22.43 11.22 9.86
CA ILE A 364 21.86 11.98 10.98
C ILE A 364 21.11 11.01 11.88
N SER A 365 21.47 10.95 13.16
CA SER A 365 20.82 10.06 14.14
C SER A 365 20.72 8.60 13.66
N GLY A 366 21.76 8.08 13.02
CA GLY A 366 21.78 6.72 12.46
C GLY A 366 21.12 6.58 11.08
N GLN A 367 20.29 7.52 10.63
CA GLN A 367 19.62 7.50 9.34
C GLN A 367 20.57 7.94 8.21
N LEU A 368 20.82 7.04 7.24
CA LEU A 368 21.56 7.37 6.03
C LEU A 368 20.66 8.16 5.07
N ILE A 369 21.21 9.23 4.50
CA ILE A 369 20.52 10.09 3.54
C ILE A 369 21.47 10.31 2.37
N ARG A 370 21.05 9.92 1.16
CA ARG A 370 21.83 10.10 -0.06
C ARG A 370 21.22 11.19 -0.93
N PRO A 371 22.01 11.83 -1.80
CA PRO A 371 21.49 12.73 -2.81
C PRO A 371 20.37 12.06 -3.63
N GLY A 372 19.24 12.75 -3.72
CA GLY A 372 18.06 12.32 -4.45
C GLY A 372 17.12 11.37 -3.70
N ASP A 373 17.43 10.94 -2.47
CA ASP A 373 16.44 10.27 -1.61
C ASP A 373 15.25 11.21 -1.33
N TYR A 374 14.07 10.67 -1.06
CA TYR A 374 12.88 11.49 -0.79
C TYR A 374 12.84 11.87 0.69
N VAL A 375 12.55 13.14 0.96
CA VAL A 375 12.45 13.69 2.32
C VAL A 375 11.07 14.24 2.50
N ILE A 376 10.39 13.76 3.55
CA ILE A 376 9.03 14.16 3.91
C ILE A 376 9.07 14.71 5.33
N GLY A 377 8.50 15.89 5.53
CA GLY A 377 8.37 16.49 6.85
C GLY A 377 6.95 16.99 7.12
N ASP A 378 6.48 16.75 8.34
CA ASP A 378 5.23 17.26 8.88
C ASP A 378 5.36 17.58 10.39
N LEU A 379 4.25 17.79 11.09
CA LEU A 379 4.28 18.18 12.50
C LEU A 379 4.96 17.15 13.42
N ASP A 380 5.00 15.88 13.02
CA ASP A 380 5.60 14.81 13.84
C ASP A 380 7.12 14.70 13.66
N GLY A 381 7.67 15.25 12.56
CA GLY A 381 9.10 15.26 12.30
C GLY A 381 9.44 15.07 10.83
N VAL A 382 10.53 14.34 10.56
CA VAL A 382 11.06 14.10 9.21
C VAL A 382 11.30 12.61 8.99
N VAL A 383 10.91 12.11 7.81
CA VAL A 383 11.18 10.76 7.34
C VAL A 383 11.91 10.80 6.00
N VAL A 384 12.85 9.88 5.82
CA VAL A 384 13.65 9.72 4.59
C VAL A 384 13.32 8.38 3.95
N VAL A 385 13.02 8.43 2.65
CA VAL A 385 12.70 7.25 1.84
C VAL A 385 13.77 7.07 0.76
N PRO A 386 14.47 5.93 0.71
CA PRO A 386 15.41 5.62 -0.35
C PRO A 386 14.77 5.71 -1.74
N LYS A 387 15.42 6.41 -2.67
CA LYS A 387 14.86 6.67 -4.01
C LYS A 387 14.51 5.40 -4.80
N GLU A 388 15.24 4.31 -4.60
CA GLU A 388 15.04 3.04 -5.29
C GLU A 388 13.78 2.31 -4.80
N ARG A 389 13.30 2.63 -3.59
CA ARG A 389 12.10 2.02 -2.99
C ARG A 389 10.94 3.00 -2.86
N ALA A 390 11.06 4.19 -3.43
CA ALA A 390 10.09 5.27 -3.22
C ALA A 390 8.66 4.89 -3.69
N VAL A 391 8.54 4.24 -4.86
CA VAL A 391 7.25 3.80 -5.40
C VAL A 391 6.60 2.74 -4.51
N GLU A 392 7.38 1.75 -4.08
CA GLU A 392 6.96 0.68 -3.16
C GLU A 392 6.43 1.27 -1.85
N ILE A 393 7.25 2.11 -1.21
CA ILE A 393 6.96 2.71 0.09
C ILE A 393 5.78 3.68 0.00
N ALA A 394 5.67 4.46 -1.08
CA ALA A 394 4.51 5.30 -1.35
C ALA A 394 3.20 4.49 -1.37
N ASN A 395 3.15 3.42 -2.17
CA ASN A 395 1.94 2.59 -2.25
C ASN A 395 1.61 1.90 -0.92
N ARG A 396 2.62 1.48 -0.14
CA ARG A 396 2.42 0.92 1.22
C ARG A 396 1.92 1.98 2.21
N ALA A 397 2.44 3.21 2.16
CA ALA A 397 1.99 4.30 3.01
C ALA A 397 0.53 4.70 2.70
N MET A 398 0.17 4.71 1.42
CA MET A 398 -1.22 4.94 0.99
C MET A 398 -2.15 3.84 1.49
N ASP A 399 -1.72 2.57 1.43
CA ASP A 399 -2.47 1.43 1.96
C ASP A 399 -2.73 1.56 3.47
N ILE A 400 -1.74 2.03 4.23
CA ILE A 400 -1.89 2.30 5.67
C ILE A 400 -2.91 3.42 5.90
N LEU A 401 -2.78 4.54 5.19
CA LEU A 401 -3.75 5.65 5.29
C LEU A 401 -5.19 5.19 4.99
N GLU A 402 -5.37 4.37 3.95
CA GLU A 402 -6.69 3.81 3.59
C GLU A 402 -7.25 2.90 4.70
N LYS A 403 -6.41 2.04 5.28
CA LYS A 403 -6.80 1.21 6.43
C LYS A 403 -7.16 2.04 7.65
N GLU A 404 -6.40 3.09 7.94
CA GLU A 404 -6.67 4.03 9.04
C GLU A 404 -7.97 4.80 8.83
N ASN A 405 -8.27 5.24 7.60
CA ASN A 405 -9.54 5.92 7.29
C ASN A 405 -10.74 5.04 7.64
N ARG A 406 -10.69 3.77 7.24
CA ARG A 406 -11.70 2.78 7.63
C ARG A 406 -11.79 2.62 9.15
N ILE A 407 -10.67 2.41 9.84
CA ILE A 407 -10.66 2.24 11.31
C ILE A 407 -11.23 3.48 11.99
N ARG A 408 -10.89 4.68 11.51
CA ARG A 408 -11.40 5.95 12.03
C ARG A 408 -12.91 6.05 11.90
N GLU A 409 -13.46 5.60 10.78
CA GLU A 409 -14.91 5.56 10.58
C GLU A 409 -15.59 4.53 11.49
N GLU A 410 -14.99 3.35 11.67
CA GLU A 410 -15.51 2.37 12.65
C GLU A 410 -15.49 2.91 14.08
N ILE A 411 -14.48 3.71 14.44
CA ILE A 411 -14.42 4.40 15.74
C ILE A 411 -15.57 5.41 15.86
N ARG A 412 -15.83 6.20 14.82
CA ARG A 412 -16.95 7.15 14.80
C ARG A 412 -18.32 6.47 14.95
N ARG A 413 -18.44 5.21 14.50
CA ARG A 413 -19.65 4.38 14.68
C ARG A 413 -19.75 3.74 16.07
N GLY A 414 -18.86 4.08 17.00
CA GLY A 414 -18.93 3.68 18.41
C GLY A 414 -17.96 2.56 18.82
N GLY A 415 -17.12 2.07 17.91
CA GLY A 415 -16.06 1.13 18.27
C GLY A 415 -14.88 1.82 18.98
N THR A 416 -14.19 1.11 19.85
CA THR A 416 -12.86 1.54 20.31
C THR A 416 -11.79 0.96 19.40
N LEU A 417 -10.62 1.61 19.31
CA LEU A 417 -9.49 1.06 18.54
C LEU A 417 -9.17 -0.37 18.98
N SER A 418 -9.12 -0.61 20.30
CA SER A 418 -8.84 -1.94 20.88
C SER A 418 -9.85 -3.01 20.45
N SER A 419 -11.15 -2.68 20.46
CA SER A 419 -12.19 -3.62 20.03
C SER A 419 -12.17 -3.88 18.52
N ILE A 420 -11.92 -2.86 17.70
CA ILE A 420 -11.93 -2.96 16.23
C ILE A 420 -10.80 -3.85 15.74
N ILE A 421 -9.60 -3.70 16.30
CA ILE A 421 -8.42 -4.50 15.91
C ILE A 421 -8.23 -5.76 16.77
N GLU A 422 -9.16 -6.05 17.68
CA GLU A 422 -9.13 -7.18 18.63
C GLU A 422 -7.79 -7.36 19.37
N LEU A 423 -7.26 -6.29 19.98
CA LEU A 423 -5.97 -6.34 20.70
C LEU A 423 -5.90 -7.46 21.74
N LYS A 424 -7.00 -7.76 22.41
CA LYS A 424 -7.10 -8.82 23.43
C LYS A 424 -6.82 -10.23 22.89
N LYS A 425 -6.94 -10.48 21.58
CA LYS A 425 -6.59 -11.77 20.97
C LYS A 425 -5.08 -12.04 21.04
N TRP A 426 -4.27 -10.97 21.09
CA TRP A 426 -2.82 -11.03 21.11
C TRP A 426 -2.22 -10.93 22.51
N GLU A 427 -3.05 -10.76 23.55
CA GLU A 427 -2.58 -10.82 24.93
C GLU A 427 -2.05 -12.23 25.19
N ARG A 428 -0.79 -12.32 25.64
CA ARG A 428 -0.25 -13.57 26.17
C ARG A 428 -1.10 -13.96 27.37
N ARG A 429 -1.84 -15.06 27.24
CA ARG A 429 -2.48 -15.69 28.40
C ARG A 429 -1.37 -16.20 29.31
N LEU A 430 -1.33 -15.68 30.53
CA LEU A 430 -0.41 -16.11 31.59
C LEU A 430 -0.68 -17.55 32.00
#